data_AF-A0A914GPV1-F1
#
_entry.id   AF-A0A914GPV1-F1
#
_cell.length_a   1.000
_cell.length_b   1.000
_cell.length_c   1.000
_cell.angle_alpha   90.00
_cell.angle_beta   90.00
_cell.angle_gamma   90.00
#
_symmetry.space_group_name_H-M   'P 1'
#
loop_
_entity.id
_entity.type
_entity.pdbx_description
1 polymer ?
#
loop_
_entity_poly.entity_id
_entity_poly.type
_entity_poly.pdbx_seq_one_letter_code
_entity_poly.pdbx_strand_id
1 'polypeptide(L)'
;MLIVKQKFENSADDYCSPWILPQLKNSNESLRQTAERCIGDVFVNDMKLRIYGNAPIWHFSYSYPKKMRKLLKTDAAGGKIFVFHCVLEPSIRDPKINSNWIKEYKWSTANEVKELIENKSPYQKTIKHVLFE
;
A
#
# COMPACT_ATOMS: atom_id res chain seq x y z
N MET A 1 -5.18 11.64 -2.65
CA MET A 1 -4.32 10.46 -2.43
C MET A 1 -5.19 9.22 -2.33
N LEU A 2 -4.72 8.07 -2.83
CA LEU A 2 -5.50 6.82 -2.80
C LEU A 2 -5.21 6.05 -1.51
N ILE A 3 -6.27 5.70 -0.78
CA ILE A 3 -6.22 4.85 0.42
C ILE A 3 -7.15 3.65 0.21
N VAL A 4 -6.73 2.47 0.66
CA VAL A 4 -7.41 1.20 0.39
C VAL A 4 -7.52 0.33 1.64
N LYS A 5 -8.54 -0.55 1.64
CA LYS A 5 -8.58 -1.77 2.44
C LYS A 5 -8.28 -2.95 1.51
N GLN A 6 -7.10 -3.55 1.69
CA GLN A 6 -6.64 -4.69 0.90
C GLN A 6 -7.07 -6.01 1.54
N LYS A 7 -7.48 -6.97 0.71
CA LYS A 7 -7.69 -8.36 1.12
C LYS A 7 -6.35 -9.06 1.19
N PHE A 8 -6.12 -9.84 2.24
CA PHE A 8 -4.92 -10.67 2.35
C PHE A 8 -5.22 -12.10 1.91
N GLU A 9 -4.45 -12.60 0.96
CA GLU A 9 -4.50 -14.00 0.53
C GLU A 9 -4.19 -14.93 1.72
N ASN A 10 -4.99 -15.98 1.90
CA ASN A 10 -4.95 -16.96 3.01
C ASN A 10 -5.58 -16.53 4.34
N SER A 11 -6.43 -15.51 4.33
CA SER A 11 -7.30 -15.24 5.47
C SER A 11 -8.51 -16.18 5.44
N ALA A 12 -8.67 -17.03 6.45
CA ALA A 12 -9.84 -17.93 6.57
C ALA A 12 -11.16 -17.16 6.77
N ASP A 13 -11.06 -15.94 7.28
CA ASP A 13 -12.11 -14.92 7.31
C ASP A 13 -11.86 -13.90 6.20
N ASP A 14 -12.87 -13.12 5.80
CA ASP A 14 -12.80 -11.93 4.92
C ASP A 14 -11.98 -10.78 5.57
N TYR A 15 -10.81 -11.11 6.10
CA TYR A 15 -9.91 -10.23 6.82
C TYR A 15 -9.28 -9.26 5.83
N CYS A 16 -9.52 -7.99 6.11
CA CYS A 16 -9.00 -6.89 5.34
C CYS A 16 -8.04 -6.08 6.19
N SER A 17 -7.08 -5.45 5.52
CA SER A 17 -6.21 -4.48 6.15
C SER A 17 -7.03 -3.33 6.77
N PRO A 18 -6.47 -2.63 7.77
CA PRO A 18 -6.90 -1.27 8.05
C PRO A 18 -6.71 -0.39 6.80
N TRP A 19 -7.19 0.85 6.86
CA TRP A 19 -6.92 1.83 5.82
C TRP A 19 -5.41 2.07 5.66
N ILE A 20 -4.87 1.72 4.51
CA ILE A 20 -3.44 1.80 4.18
C ILE A 20 -3.23 2.34 2.77
N LEU A 21 -1.96 2.65 2.46
CA LEU A 21 -1.55 2.87 1.07
C LEU A 21 -1.51 1.52 0.36
N PRO A 22 -1.83 1.46 -0.95
CA PRO A 22 -1.66 0.22 -1.71
C PRO A 22 -0.22 -0.27 -1.62
N GLN A 23 -0.05 -1.51 -1.19
CA GLN A 23 1.26 -2.15 -1.03
C GLN A 23 1.26 -3.57 -1.56
N LEU A 24 2.42 -4.02 -2.02
CA LEU A 24 2.62 -5.35 -2.58
C LEU A 24 3.98 -5.91 -2.17
N LYS A 25 4.05 -7.22 -1.95
CA LYS A 25 5.31 -7.90 -1.64
C LYS A 25 6.19 -7.93 -2.89
N ASN A 26 7.46 -7.54 -2.72
CA ASN A 26 8.45 -7.63 -3.78
C ASN A 26 8.74 -9.11 -4.15
N SER A 27 8.87 -9.36 -5.45
CA SER A 27 9.07 -10.69 -6.04
C SER A 27 10.37 -10.78 -6.85
N ASN A 28 11.47 -10.24 -6.30
CA ASN A 28 12.82 -10.21 -6.90
C ASN A 28 13.00 -9.25 -8.10
N GLU A 29 12.12 -8.28 -8.24
CA GLU A 29 12.24 -7.17 -9.20
C GLU A 29 12.74 -5.89 -8.49
N SER A 30 13.00 -4.81 -9.22
CA SER A 30 13.32 -3.53 -8.58
C SER A 30 12.14 -2.99 -7.75
N LEU A 31 12.42 -2.22 -6.69
CA LEU A 31 11.36 -1.64 -5.85
C LEU A 31 10.38 -0.78 -6.66
N ARG A 32 10.89 -0.07 -7.67
CA ARG A 32 10.06 0.70 -8.60
C ARG A 32 9.14 -0.20 -9.42
N GLN A 33 9.64 -1.29 -10.00
CA GLN A 33 8.82 -2.25 -10.74
C GLN A 33 7.74 -2.87 -9.86
N THR A 34 8.05 -3.16 -8.59
CA THR A 34 7.03 -3.60 -7.63
C THR A 34 5.96 -2.54 -7.38
N ALA A 35 6.33 -1.26 -7.33
CA ALA A 35 5.35 -0.19 -7.21
C ALA A 35 4.49 -0.04 -8.48
N GLU A 36 5.07 -0.19 -9.66
CA GLU A 36 4.33 -0.20 -10.95
C GLU A 36 3.34 -1.37 -11.00
N ARG A 37 3.79 -2.58 -10.64
CA ARG A 37 2.93 -3.77 -10.55
C ARG A 37 1.86 -3.64 -9.47
N CYS A 38 2.19 -3.07 -8.30
CA CYS A 38 1.22 -2.76 -7.26
C CYS A 38 0.08 -1.92 -7.80
N ILE A 39 0.39 -0.88 -8.56
CA ILE A 39 -0.64 -0.04 -9.16
C ILE A 39 -1.43 -0.80 -10.23
N GLY A 40 -0.76 -1.58 -11.09
CA GLY A 40 -1.41 -2.44 -12.08
C GLY A 40 -2.38 -3.45 -11.47
N ASP A 41 -2.07 -4.01 -10.31
CA ASP A 41 -2.94 -4.96 -9.63
C ASP A 41 -4.15 -4.27 -8.96
N VAL A 42 -4.02 -3.00 -8.56
CA VAL A 42 -5.10 -2.21 -7.93
C VAL A 42 -6.21 -1.93 -8.94
N PHE A 43 -5.87 -1.72 -10.21
CA PHE A 43 -6.78 -1.24 -11.22
C PHE A 43 -7.02 -2.29 -12.32
N VAL A 44 -8.27 -2.44 -12.76
CA VAL A 44 -8.66 -3.42 -13.79
C VAL A 44 -8.40 -2.89 -15.20
N ASN A 45 -8.41 -1.57 -15.37
CA ASN A 45 -8.10 -0.91 -16.63
C ASN A 45 -6.60 -0.57 -16.73
N ASP A 46 -6.09 -0.49 -17.96
CA ASP A 46 -4.76 0.04 -18.27
C ASP A 46 -4.69 1.51 -17.87
N MET A 47 -4.46 1.75 -16.58
CA MET A 47 -4.24 3.07 -16.06
C MET A 47 -2.81 3.45 -16.31
N LYS A 48 -2.63 4.54 -17.06
CA LYS A 48 -1.34 5.19 -17.19
C LYS A 48 -1.09 6.00 -15.94
N LEU A 49 -0.17 5.50 -15.11
CA LEU A 49 0.36 6.26 -13.99
C LEU A 49 1.86 6.45 -14.17
N ARG A 50 2.34 7.59 -13.69
CA ARG A 50 3.75 7.95 -13.72
C ARG A 50 4.30 8.01 -12.31
N ILE A 51 5.20 7.09 -11.99
CA ILE A 51 6.01 7.14 -10.77
C ILE A 51 7.11 8.19 -10.94
N TYR A 52 7.34 9.00 -9.91
CA TYR A 52 8.42 9.98 -9.90
C TYR A 52 9.73 9.34 -9.48
N GLY A 53 10.70 9.39 -10.39
CA GLY A 53 12.05 8.89 -10.13
C GLY A 53 12.14 7.39 -9.90
N ASN A 54 13.34 6.94 -9.56
CA ASN A 54 13.64 5.53 -9.22
C ASN A 54 13.83 5.30 -7.72
N ALA A 55 13.90 6.37 -6.94
CA ALA A 55 14.13 6.30 -5.50
C ALA A 55 12.78 6.34 -4.75
N PRO A 56 12.61 5.56 -3.68
CA PRO A 56 11.48 5.71 -2.80
C PRO A 56 11.57 7.07 -2.08
N ILE A 57 10.43 7.75 -1.95
CA ILE A 57 10.34 9.00 -1.18
C ILE A 57 10.43 8.74 0.32
N TRP A 58 10.01 7.55 0.76
CA TRP A 58 9.97 7.23 2.18
C TRP A 58 10.06 5.72 2.42
N HIS A 59 10.42 5.32 3.64
CA HIS A 59 10.41 3.92 4.05
C HIS A 59 9.96 3.71 5.50
N PHE A 60 9.42 2.53 5.78
CA PHE A 60 8.99 2.10 7.11
C PHE A 60 9.52 0.70 7.41
N SER A 61 10.06 0.48 8.60
CA SER A 61 10.47 -0.86 9.05
C SER A 61 9.62 -1.28 10.24
N TYR A 62 9.19 -2.55 10.24
CA TYR A 62 8.44 -3.12 11.35
C TYR A 62 8.89 -4.55 11.64
N SER A 63 8.80 -4.94 12.90
CA SER A 63 9.22 -6.27 13.37
C SER A 63 8.01 -7.18 13.56
N TYR A 64 8.11 -8.42 13.12
CA TYR A 64 7.07 -9.42 13.36
C TYR A 64 7.13 -9.90 14.82
N PRO A 65 5.98 -9.96 15.53
CA PRO A 65 5.90 -10.61 16.82
C PRO A 65 6.31 -12.09 16.72
N LYS A 66 6.94 -12.63 17.77
CA LYS A 66 7.41 -14.04 17.78
C LYS A 66 6.32 -15.05 17.40
N LYS A 67 5.07 -14.81 17.82
CA LYS A 67 3.91 -15.66 17.48
C LYS A 67 3.62 -15.67 15.97
N MET A 68 3.70 -14.52 15.33
CA MET A 68 3.46 -14.36 13.89
C MET A 68 4.56 -15.01 13.05
N ARG A 69 5.83 -14.90 13.47
CA ARG A 69 6.96 -15.56 12.78
C ARG A 69 6.80 -17.08 12.74
N LYS A 70 6.36 -17.68 13.86
CA LYS A 70 6.06 -19.12 13.94
C LYS A 70 4.91 -19.51 13.01
N LEU A 71 3.82 -18.73 12.98
CA LEU A 71 2.66 -19.00 12.13
C LEU A 71 3.01 -18.91 10.64
N LEU A 72 3.74 -17.87 10.25
CA LEU A 72 4.18 -17.64 8.87
C LEU A 72 5.34 -18.55 8.44
N LYS A 73 5.85 -19.40 9.34
CA LYS A 73 7.01 -20.27 9.11
C LYS A 73 8.17 -19.53 8.43
N THR A 74 8.48 -18.34 8.93
CA THR A 74 9.51 -17.47 8.35
C THR A 74 10.57 -17.11 9.38
N ASP A 75 11.82 -17.13 8.95
CA ASP A 75 12.97 -16.63 9.72
C ASP A 75 13.10 -15.10 9.64
N ALA A 76 12.27 -14.44 8.82
CA ALA A 76 12.28 -12.99 8.70
C ALA A 76 11.91 -12.33 10.03
N ALA A 77 12.78 -11.44 10.51
CA ALA A 77 12.54 -10.69 11.74
C ALA A 77 11.37 -9.70 11.62
N GLY A 78 11.02 -9.29 10.39
CA GLY A 78 10.08 -8.22 10.09
C GLY A 78 9.98 -7.92 8.61
N GLY A 79 9.41 -6.76 8.28
CA GLY A 79 9.28 -6.25 6.92
C GLY A 79 9.71 -4.79 6.79
N LYS A 80 10.03 -4.40 5.56
CA LYS A 80 10.25 -3.00 5.17
C LYS A 80 9.28 -2.61 4.07
N ILE A 81 8.65 -1.45 4.22
CA ILE A 81 7.79 -0.83 3.22
C ILE A 81 8.57 0.33 2.62
N PHE A 82 8.58 0.42 1.29
CA PHE A 82 9.15 1.54 0.55
C PHE A 82 8.02 2.22 -0.21
N VAL A 83 7.91 3.54 -0.07
CA VAL A 83 6.82 4.35 -0.61
C VAL A 83 7.35 5.12 -1.81
N PHE A 84 6.60 5.11 -2.90
CA PHE A 84 6.90 5.84 -4.13
C PHE A 84 5.79 6.85 -4.40
N HIS A 85 6.17 8.05 -4.85
CA HIS A 85 5.22 9.05 -5.28
C HIS A 85 4.79 8.79 -6.73
N CYS A 86 3.50 8.92 -7.00
CA CYS A 86 2.92 8.59 -8.29
C CYS A 86 1.78 9.55 -8.64
N VAL A 87 1.72 9.97 -9.90
CA VAL A 87 0.61 10.77 -10.44
C VAL A 87 -0.18 9.98 -11.46
N LEU A 88 -1.50 10.08 -11.34
CA LEU A 88 -2.46 9.54 -12.29
C LEU A 88 -2.56 10.47 -13.50
N GLU A 89 -2.45 9.93 -14.72
CA GLU A 89 -2.58 10.76 -15.91
C GLU A 89 -4.03 11.26 -16.09
N PRO A 90 -4.23 12.54 -16.48
CA PRO A 90 -5.56 13.16 -16.57
C PRO A 90 -6.52 12.53 -17.59
N SER A 91 -6.02 11.65 -18.47
CA SER A 91 -6.81 11.06 -19.55
C SER A 91 -7.87 10.05 -19.08
N ILE A 92 -7.89 9.70 -17.79
CA ILE A 92 -8.77 8.65 -17.26
C ILE A 92 -9.79 9.26 -16.30
N ARG A 93 -11.07 9.10 -16.64
CA ARG A 93 -12.19 9.69 -15.90
C ARG A 93 -12.77 8.78 -14.83
N ASP A 94 -12.65 7.45 -14.98
CA ASP A 94 -13.23 6.46 -14.06
C ASP A 94 -12.28 5.27 -13.81
N PRO A 95 -11.47 5.30 -12.74
CA PRO A 95 -10.60 4.18 -12.39
C PRO A 95 -11.44 2.98 -11.92
N LYS A 96 -11.31 1.83 -12.60
CA LYS A 96 -11.96 0.59 -12.16
C LYS A 96 -11.04 -0.15 -11.22
N ILE A 97 -11.48 -0.39 -9.99
CA ILE A 97 -10.69 -1.05 -8.95
C ILE A 97 -10.89 -2.56 -9.00
N ASN A 98 -9.80 -3.31 -8.77
CA ASN A 98 -9.81 -4.76 -8.70
C ASN A 98 -10.42 -5.24 -7.37
N SER A 99 -11.69 -5.66 -7.40
CA SER A 99 -12.44 -6.12 -6.21
C SER A 99 -11.92 -7.41 -5.58
N ASN A 100 -11.07 -8.17 -6.30
CA ASN A 100 -10.46 -9.38 -5.76
C ASN A 100 -9.37 -9.03 -4.76
N TRP A 101 -8.68 -7.91 -4.96
CA TRP A 101 -7.59 -7.47 -4.11
C TRP A 101 -7.97 -6.32 -3.17
N ILE A 102 -8.82 -5.41 -3.63
CA ILE A 102 -9.27 -4.25 -2.87
C ILE A 102 -10.74 -4.44 -2.47
N LYS A 103 -11.03 -4.40 -1.16
CA LYS A 103 -12.40 -4.44 -0.66
C LYS A 103 -13.07 -3.07 -0.72
N GLU A 104 -12.35 -2.05 -0.26
CA GLU A 104 -12.81 -0.67 -0.26
C GLU A 104 -11.65 0.26 -0.65
N TYR A 105 -11.96 1.36 -1.32
CA TYR A 105 -11.00 2.39 -1.65
C TYR A 105 -11.62 3.76 -1.45
N LYS A 106 -10.78 4.75 -1.18
CA LYS A 106 -11.19 6.15 -1.08
C LYS A 106 -10.10 7.05 -1.64
N TRP A 107 -10.50 8.01 -2.46
CA TRP A 107 -9.68 9.16 -2.79
C TRP A 107 -9.86 10.21 -1.71
N SER A 108 -8.79 10.47 -0.95
CA SER A 108 -8.84 11.36 0.21
C SER A 108 -7.78 12.45 0.16
N THR A 109 -8.08 13.57 0.80
CA THR A 109 -7.13 14.65 1.04
C THR A 109 -6.14 14.26 2.15
N ALA A 110 -5.00 14.95 2.27
CA ALA A 110 -4.02 14.66 3.32
C ALA A 110 -4.63 14.75 4.74
N ASN A 111 -5.54 15.70 4.97
CA ASN A 111 -6.24 15.85 6.23
C ASN A 111 -7.18 14.68 6.50
N GLU A 112 -7.97 14.26 5.51
CA GLU A 112 -8.83 13.08 5.66
C GLU A 112 -8.05 11.80 5.92
N VAL A 113 -6.90 11.62 5.25
CA VAL A 113 -6.04 10.46 5.50
C VAL A 113 -5.47 10.50 6.91
N LYS A 114 -5.15 11.67 7.45
CA LYS A 114 -4.71 11.81 8.83
C LYS A 114 -5.80 11.36 9.80
N GLU A 115 -7.05 11.75 9.57
CA GLU A 115 -8.21 11.37 10.39
C GLU A 115 -8.61 9.89 10.24
N LEU A 116 -8.68 9.36 9.01
CA LEU A 116 -8.92 7.93 8.75
C LEU A 116 -7.82 7.04 9.33
N ILE A 117 -6.62 7.62 9.34
CA ILE A 117 -5.39 7.19 9.97
C ILE A 117 -5.59 6.84 11.46
N GLU A 118 -6.30 7.71 12.17
CA GLU A 118 -6.26 7.89 13.64
C GLU A 118 -6.80 6.69 14.43
N ASN A 119 -5.95 5.69 14.67
CA ASN A 119 -5.76 4.97 15.95
C ASN A 119 -4.45 4.13 16.04
N LYS A 120 -3.59 4.46 17.03
CA LYS A 120 -2.50 3.70 17.71
C LYS A 120 -1.50 2.80 16.92
N SER A 121 -1.42 2.81 15.59
CA SER A 121 -0.45 1.94 14.89
C SER A 121 0.90 2.64 14.59
N PRO A 122 2.04 1.94 14.68
CA PRO A 122 3.35 2.48 14.27
C PRO A 122 3.39 2.99 12.83
N TYR A 123 2.53 2.45 11.96
CA TYR A 123 2.39 2.82 10.56
C TYR A 123 1.92 4.28 10.36
N GLN A 124 1.10 4.84 11.26
CA GLN A 124 0.65 6.24 11.17
C GLN A 124 1.77 7.27 11.29
N LYS A 125 2.65 7.08 12.27
CA LYS A 125 3.75 8.02 12.51
C LYS A 125 4.55 8.20 11.22
N THR A 126 4.60 7.14 10.43
CA THR A 126 5.30 7.04 9.17
C THR A 126 4.55 7.68 8.00
N ILE A 127 3.23 7.48 7.88
CA ILE A 127 2.43 8.13 6.83
C ILE A 127 2.46 9.65 6.92
N LYS A 128 2.53 10.23 8.12
CA LYS A 128 2.59 11.69 8.27
C LYS A 128 3.72 12.32 7.45
N HIS A 129 4.89 11.69 7.38
CA HIS A 129 6.00 12.20 6.58
C HIS A 129 5.74 12.12 5.07
N VAL A 130 4.98 11.15 4.61
CA VAL A 130 4.60 10.97 3.20
C VAL A 130 3.56 12.02 2.74
N LEU A 131 2.72 12.52 3.66
CA LEU A 131 1.60 13.41 3.35
C LEU A 131 1.98 14.87 3.12
N PHE A 132 3.18 15.29 3.51
CA PHE A 132 3.64 16.69 3.48
C PHE A 132 4.81 16.95 2.50
N GLU A 133 5.18 15.95 1.69
CA GLU A 133 6.02 16.16 0.49
C GLU A 133 5.14 16.44 -0.73
#